data_AF-A0AAV6P1T8-F1
#
_entry.id   AF-A0AAV6P1T8-F1
#
_cell.length_a   1.000
_cell.length_b   1.000
_cell.length_c   1.000
_cell.angle_alpha   90.00
_cell.angle_beta   90.00
_cell.angle_gamma   90.00
#
_symmetry.space_group_name_H-M   'P 1'
#
loop_
_entity.id
_entity.type
_entity.pdbx_description
1 polymer ?
#
loop_
_entity_poly.entity_id
_entity_poly.type
_entity_poly.pdbx_seq_one_letter_code
_entity_poly.pdbx_strand_id
1 'polypeptide(L)'
;MTPALSSSSSSSAAAASQRLFRCTASLRRTHAHQRSPSMSPPPRKLKLMTEIMVKAKYAVLERDDYDDVRCEKCRSGDRDDELLLCDKCDKGFHMKCVSPIVVRVPIGSWLCPKCCGQKRIRSFSQKKIIDFFRIQKCKDAESPYLSAQAIKHRRRLRSLVWQKKRRRLLSFLPSEDPDRRLKQMGSLATALTTLQMEFSDDLTYLPGMASRSANQAELEDGGMQVLSKEDTETFELCRAMSRRGECAPLLVVFDSCEGFTVQADDQIKDMTFIAEYTGDVDYLTNREHDDCDSMMTLLSAKHPSRSLVICPDTHGNIARFINGINNHTLEGKKKQNCKCVRYNVKGECRVILVAIRDIAKGERLYYDYNGYEYEYPTHHFL
;
A
#
# COMPACT_ATOMS: atom_id res chain seq x y z
N MET A 1 17.53 -79.40 -19.46
CA MET A 1 18.23 -80.41 -18.64
C MET A 1 19.04 -79.66 -17.58
N THR A 2 18.79 -79.97 -16.31
CA THR A 2 19.55 -79.59 -15.09
C THR A 2 21.02 -80.06 -15.18
N PRO A 3 22.01 -79.57 -14.38
CA PRO A 3 21.89 -79.36 -12.93
C PRO A 3 22.72 -78.23 -12.26
N ALA A 4 22.50 -78.15 -10.95
CA ALA A 4 23.04 -77.24 -9.94
C ALA A 4 24.56 -77.34 -9.72
N LEU A 5 25.15 -76.28 -9.14
CA LEU A 5 26.28 -76.37 -8.21
C LEU A 5 26.35 -75.12 -7.31
N SER A 6 26.91 -75.36 -6.13
CA SER A 6 26.88 -74.60 -4.89
C SER A 6 28.04 -73.61 -4.70
N SER A 7 27.86 -72.74 -3.71
CA SER A 7 28.84 -72.22 -2.73
C SER A 7 29.51 -70.84 -2.92
N SER A 8 29.06 -69.94 -2.05
CA SER A 8 29.84 -69.18 -1.05
C SER A 8 30.47 -67.81 -1.36
N SER A 9 30.13 -66.89 -0.43
CA SER A 9 30.98 -65.91 0.28
C SER A 9 30.74 -64.40 0.03
N SER A 10 30.16 -63.81 1.08
CA SER A 10 30.40 -62.48 1.69
C SER A 10 30.24 -61.19 0.87
N SER A 11 29.34 -60.29 1.29
CA SER A 11 29.64 -59.28 2.34
C SER A 11 28.52 -58.22 2.52
N SER A 12 28.22 -57.94 3.79
CA SER A 12 27.90 -56.63 4.39
C SER A 12 26.63 -55.84 4.00
N ALA A 13 25.62 -55.87 4.87
CA ALA A 13 24.75 -54.71 5.13
C ALA A 13 24.30 -54.69 6.59
N ALA A 14 24.78 -53.70 7.35
CA ALA A 14 24.40 -53.45 8.75
C ALA A 14 23.21 -52.48 8.79
N ALA A 15 22.15 -52.87 9.50
CA ALA A 15 20.99 -52.02 9.81
C ALA A 15 21.12 -51.42 11.22
N ALA A 16 20.76 -50.14 11.34
CA ALA A 16 20.91 -49.33 12.54
C ALA A 16 19.69 -49.40 13.49
N SER A 17 19.99 -49.10 14.74
CA SER A 17 19.24 -49.32 15.98
C SER A 17 18.05 -48.38 16.23
N GLN A 18 16.96 -48.90 16.78
CA GLN A 18 16.01 -48.14 17.62
C GLN A 18 15.98 -48.76 19.02
N ARG A 19 16.40 -47.98 20.03
CA ARG A 19 16.40 -48.39 21.45
C ARG A 19 15.04 -48.08 22.08
N LEU A 20 14.38 -49.12 22.54
CA LEU A 20 13.29 -49.10 23.52
C LEU A 20 13.87 -49.02 24.94
N PHE A 21 13.38 -48.11 25.77
CA PHE A 21 13.56 -48.18 27.22
C PHE A 21 12.20 -48.43 27.90
N ARG A 22 12.08 -49.62 28.49
CA ARG A 22 11.11 -49.97 29.54
C ARG A 22 11.67 -49.51 30.88
N CYS A 23 10.82 -49.06 31.81
CA CYS A 23 10.84 -49.55 33.20
C CYS A 23 9.60 -49.13 34.01
N THR A 24 8.78 -50.14 34.34
CA THR A 24 8.25 -50.51 35.66
C THR A 24 7.53 -49.48 36.56
N ALA A 25 6.26 -49.78 36.81
CA ALA A 25 5.37 -49.16 37.79
C ALA A 25 5.54 -49.71 39.21
N SER A 26 5.22 -48.88 40.23
CA SER A 26 4.59 -49.34 41.48
C SER A 26 3.77 -48.22 42.13
N LEU A 27 2.61 -48.62 42.67
CA LEU A 27 1.49 -47.81 43.16
C LEU A 27 1.67 -47.33 44.59
N ARG A 28 1.23 -46.09 44.90
CA ARG A 28 0.46 -45.78 46.13
C ARG A 28 -0.64 -44.75 45.86
N ARG A 29 -1.88 -45.17 46.11
CA ARG A 29 -3.14 -44.41 46.13
C ARG A 29 -3.14 -43.39 47.27
N THR A 30 -3.63 -42.19 46.99
CA THR A 30 -4.43 -41.41 47.95
C THR A 30 -5.72 -40.98 47.24
N HIS A 31 -6.84 -41.15 47.95
CA HIS A 31 -8.21 -40.93 47.46
C HIS A 31 -8.52 -39.44 47.30
N ALA A 32 -9.14 -39.06 46.18
CA ALA A 32 -9.89 -37.82 46.04
C ALA A 32 -11.34 -38.15 45.65
N HIS A 33 -12.29 -37.52 46.34
CA HIS A 33 -13.72 -37.74 46.26
C HIS A 33 -14.30 -37.47 44.86
N GLN A 34 -15.17 -38.37 44.39
CA GLN A 34 -16.07 -38.10 43.27
C GLN A 34 -17.03 -36.96 43.65
N ARG A 35 -17.05 -35.88 42.85
CA ARG A 35 -18.10 -34.86 42.86
C ARG A 35 -18.83 -34.91 41.51
N SER A 36 -20.14 -35.01 41.61
CA SER A 36 -21.17 -35.02 40.56
C SER A 36 -21.16 -33.75 39.69
N PRO A 37 -21.79 -33.76 38.50
CA PRO A 37 -21.77 -32.62 37.57
C PRO A 37 -22.68 -31.49 38.07
N SER A 38 -22.12 -30.30 38.32
CA SER A 38 -22.88 -29.12 38.74
C SER A 38 -23.24 -28.21 37.55
N MET A 39 -24.55 -28.15 37.30
CA MET A 39 -25.38 -27.09 36.70
C MET A 39 -24.70 -25.82 36.16
N SER A 40 -24.99 -25.51 34.90
CA SER A 40 -24.88 -24.16 34.31
C SER A 40 -25.83 -23.16 35.01
N PRO A 41 -25.47 -21.86 35.10
CA PRO A 41 -26.36 -20.86 35.66
C PRO A 41 -27.61 -20.67 34.77
N PRO A 42 -28.80 -20.41 35.35
CA PRO A 42 -30.00 -20.22 34.55
C PRO A 42 -29.87 -18.97 33.68
N PRO A 43 -30.48 -18.95 32.48
CA PRO A 43 -30.49 -17.77 31.64
C PRO A 43 -31.15 -16.62 32.40
N ARG A 44 -30.44 -15.49 32.55
CA ARG A 44 -31.06 -14.27 33.07
C ARG A 44 -32.20 -13.90 32.13
N LYS A 45 -33.44 -13.94 32.61
CA LYS A 45 -34.60 -13.45 31.87
C LYS A 45 -34.35 -11.98 31.54
N LEU A 46 -34.03 -11.69 30.28
CA LEU A 46 -34.03 -10.33 29.76
C LEU A 46 -35.48 -9.83 29.85
N LYS A 47 -35.68 -8.68 30.48
CA LYS A 47 -37.01 -8.05 30.54
C LYS A 47 -37.43 -7.68 29.12
N LEU A 48 -38.73 -7.81 28.83
CA LEU A 48 -39.28 -7.39 27.54
C LEU A 48 -39.03 -5.89 27.35
N MET A 49 -38.73 -5.43 26.14
CA MET A 49 -38.46 -4.00 25.87
C MET A 49 -39.60 -3.09 26.34
N THR A 50 -40.84 -3.59 26.36
CA THR A 50 -42.01 -2.87 26.87
C THR A 50 -41.91 -2.57 28.37
N GLU A 51 -41.43 -3.50 29.19
CA GLU A 51 -41.19 -3.26 30.63
C GLU A 51 -40.04 -2.28 30.88
N ILE A 52 -39.03 -2.27 30.00
CA ILE A 52 -37.89 -1.35 30.08
C ILE A 52 -38.34 0.07 29.76
N MET A 53 -39.15 0.25 28.71
CA MET A 53 -39.66 1.56 28.30
C MET A 53 -40.68 2.16 29.29
N VAL A 54 -41.41 1.34 30.04
CA VAL A 54 -42.33 1.81 31.09
C VAL A 54 -41.57 2.31 32.33
N LYS A 55 -40.37 1.80 32.60
CA LYS A 55 -39.62 2.08 33.83
C LYS A 55 -38.50 3.12 33.66
N ALA A 56 -38.01 3.31 32.44
CA ALA A 56 -37.04 4.36 32.13
C ALA A 56 -37.75 5.72 32.11
N LYS A 57 -37.41 6.61 33.05
CA LYS A 57 -37.79 8.02 32.93
C LYS A 57 -37.10 8.56 31.68
N TYR A 58 -37.88 9.09 30.72
CA TYR A 58 -37.32 9.90 29.65
C TYR A 58 -36.57 11.06 30.29
N ALA A 59 -35.24 11.05 30.15
CA ALA A 59 -34.44 12.22 30.44
C ALA A 59 -34.86 13.28 29.42
N VAL A 60 -35.72 14.20 29.85
CA VAL A 60 -35.88 15.47 29.14
C VAL A 60 -34.53 16.15 29.30
N LEU A 61 -33.67 16.03 28.28
CA LEU A 61 -32.52 16.90 28.16
C LEU A 61 -33.11 18.29 27.95
N GLU A 62 -32.95 19.16 28.96
CA GLU A 62 -33.14 20.58 28.79
C GLU A 62 -32.25 20.98 27.60
N ARG A 63 -32.91 21.55 26.58
CA ARG A 63 -32.30 21.92 25.31
C ARG A 63 -31.55 23.22 25.56
N ASP A 64 -30.43 23.13 26.27
CA ASP A 64 -29.49 24.24 26.39
C ASP A 64 -28.86 24.51 25.02
N ASP A 65 -28.74 25.80 24.68
CA ASP A 65 -28.37 26.36 23.38
C ASP A 65 -27.03 25.82 22.83
N TYR A 66 -27.05 24.74 22.03
CA TYR A 66 -25.93 24.33 21.17
C TYR A 66 -25.86 25.13 19.85
N ASP A 67 -26.65 26.19 19.70
CA ASP A 67 -26.79 26.99 18.48
C ASP A 67 -25.59 27.94 18.19
N ASP A 68 -24.55 27.96 19.03
CA ASP A 68 -23.36 28.82 18.80
C ASP A 68 -22.03 28.04 18.67
N VAL A 69 -22.08 26.71 18.46
CA VAL A 69 -20.86 25.94 18.19
C VAL A 69 -20.38 26.20 16.76
N ARG A 70 -19.40 27.10 16.62
CA ARG A 70 -18.80 27.45 15.32
C ARG A 70 -17.59 26.59 15.01
N CYS A 71 -17.33 26.39 13.73
CA CYS A 71 -16.11 25.72 13.29
C CYS A 71 -14.87 26.57 13.63
N GLU A 72 -13.92 26.00 14.36
CA GLU A 72 -12.66 26.70 14.74
C GLU A 72 -11.80 27.13 13.54
N LYS A 73 -11.95 26.49 12.37
CA LYS A 73 -11.12 26.78 11.18
C LYS A 73 -11.72 27.86 10.29
N CYS A 74 -13.00 27.76 9.95
CA CYS A 74 -13.67 28.73 9.06
C CYS A 74 -14.49 29.79 9.82
N ARG A 75 -14.65 29.64 11.14
CA ARG A 75 -15.41 30.51 12.05
C ARG A 75 -16.89 30.68 11.70
N SER A 76 -17.39 29.93 10.73
CA SER A 76 -18.81 29.84 10.37
C SER A 76 -19.49 28.73 11.20
N GLY A 77 -20.77 28.95 11.52
CA GLY A 77 -21.67 27.96 12.10
C GLY A 77 -22.62 27.33 11.07
N ASP A 78 -22.37 27.55 9.76
CA ASP A 78 -23.21 27.02 8.69
C ASP A 78 -22.83 25.56 8.38
N ARG A 79 -23.83 24.68 8.23
CA ARG A 79 -23.69 23.21 8.11
C ARG A 79 -23.32 22.53 9.43
N ASP A 80 -24.18 22.76 10.42
CA ASP A 80 -24.19 22.08 11.71
C ASP A 80 -24.28 20.54 11.59
N ASP A 81 -24.91 20.05 10.52
CA ASP A 81 -24.98 18.63 10.15
C ASP A 81 -23.62 18.02 9.76
N GLU A 82 -22.67 18.84 9.30
CA GLU A 82 -21.30 18.42 8.94
C GLU A 82 -20.27 18.81 10.02
N LEU A 83 -20.68 19.14 11.25
CA LEU A 83 -19.80 19.61 12.32
C LEU A 83 -19.36 18.46 13.25
N LEU A 84 -18.05 18.21 13.33
CA LEU A 84 -17.44 17.27 14.28
C LEU A 84 -17.04 17.97 15.57
N LEU A 85 -17.33 17.35 16.71
CA LEU A 85 -16.84 17.80 18.02
C LEU A 85 -15.63 16.99 18.43
N CYS A 86 -14.60 17.67 18.94
CA CYS A 86 -13.42 17.00 19.47
C CYS A 86 -13.67 16.47 20.88
N ASP A 87 -13.54 15.16 21.09
CA ASP A 87 -13.80 14.47 22.38
C ASP A 87 -12.89 14.88 23.57
N LYS A 88 -11.93 15.78 23.34
CA LYS A 88 -11.01 16.28 24.36
C LYS A 88 -11.22 17.74 24.71
N CYS A 89 -11.70 18.55 23.77
CA CYS A 89 -11.79 20.01 23.96
C CYS A 89 -13.13 20.60 23.53
N ASP A 90 -14.07 19.74 23.11
CA ASP A 90 -15.45 20.04 22.73
C ASP A 90 -15.62 21.14 21.66
N LYS A 91 -14.52 21.51 20.99
CA LYS A 91 -14.52 22.47 19.88
C LYS A 91 -15.07 21.82 18.60
N GLY A 92 -15.89 22.58 17.88
CA GLY A 92 -16.47 22.19 16.61
C GLY A 92 -15.54 22.40 15.42
N PHE A 93 -15.56 21.47 14.48
CA PHE A 93 -14.85 21.54 13.22
C PHE A 93 -15.70 20.91 12.11
N HIS A 94 -15.93 21.62 11.00
CA HIS A 94 -16.59 20.95 9.88
C HIS A 94 -15.74 19.77 9.39
N MET A 95 -16.41 18.70 9.00
CA MET A 95 -15.86 17.52 8.32
C MET A 95 -14.94 17.88 7.14
N LYS A 96 -15.28 18.94 6.40
CA LYS A 96 -14.49 19.53 5.31
C LYS A 96 -13.39 20.51 5.77
N CYS A 97 -13.45 20.95 7.02
CA CYS A 97 -12.47 21.85 7.62
C CYS A 97 -11.36 21.08 8.36
N VAL A 98 -11.58 19.84 8.76
CA VAL A 98 -10.53 19.01 9.38
C VAL A 98 -9.57 18.47 8.30
N SER A 99 -8.35 18.13 8.71
CA SER A 99 -7.30 17.64 7.81
C SER A 99 -6.63 16.42 8.46
N PRO A 100 -6.73 15.21 7.87
CA PRO A 100 -7.42 14.88 6.61
C PRO A 100 -8.94 15.15 6.65
N ILE A 101 -9.53 15.42 5.48
CA ILE A 101 -10.98 15.65 5.34
C ILE A 101 -11.70 14.37 5.76
N VAL A 102 -12.69 14.53 6.61
CA VAL A 102 -13.50 13.42 7.09
C VAL A 102 -14.77 13.39 6.26
N VAL A 103 -14.97 12.35 5.47
CA VAL A 103 -16.14 12.24 4.56
C VAL A 103 -17.40 11.72 5.27
N ARG A 104 -17.25 11.07 6.43
CA ARG A 104 -18.32 10.57 7.30
C ARG A 104 -17.91 10.68 8.76
N VAL A 105 -18.86 10.90 9.66
CA VAL A 105 -18.57 10.94 11.12
C VAL A 105 -17.79 9.69 11.53
N PRO A 106 -16.58 9.83 12.10
CA PRO A 106 -15.73 8.68 12.42
C PRO A 106 -16.42 7.77 13.45
N ILE A 107 -16.25 6.46 13.29
CA ILE A 107 -16.72 5.49 14.28
C ILE A 107 -15.67 5.43 15.41
N GLY A 108 -16.01 5.93 16.59
CA GLY A 108 -15.12 5.98 17.74
C GLY A 108 -14.67 7.41 18.08
N SER A 109 -13.59 7.55 18.86
CA SER A 109 -13.19 8.86 19.36
C SER A 109 -12.44 9.70 18.33
N TRP A 110 -12.84 10.95 18.15
CA TRP A 110 -12.22 11.92 17.26
C TRP A 110 -11.57 13.07 18.02
N LEU A 111 -10.31 13.34 17.69
CA LEU A 111 -9.52 14.41 18.30
C LEU A 111 -9.10 15.44 17.25
N CYS A 112 -9.34 16.73 17.51
CA CYS A 112 -8.93 17.78 16.61
C CYS A 112 -7.40 17.89 16.48
N PRO A 113 -6.87 18.54 15.43
CA PRO A 113 -5.42 18.66 15.22
C PRO A 113 -4.64 19.25 16.41
N LYS A 114 -5.27 20.16 17.18
CA LYS A 114 -4.67 20.72 18.41
C LYS A 114 -4.58 19.68 19.54
N CYS A 115 -5.57 18.79 19.63
CA CYS A 115 -5.70 17.77 20.67
C CYS A 115 -5.00 16.46 20.35
N CYS A 116 -4.84 16.15 19.05
CA CYS A 116 -4.11 14.99 18.55
C CYS A 116 -2.62 15.04 18.94
N GLY A 117 -2.10 16.24 19.21
CA GLY A 117 -0.68 16.47 19.49
C GLY A 117 0.15 16.22 18.23
N GLN A 118 1.05 17.13 17.88
CA GLN A 118 2.13 16.80 16.97
C GLN A 118 2.92 15.66 17.61
N LYS A 119 2.62 14.41 17.27
CA LYS A 119 3.54 13.30 17.53
C LYS A 119 4.85 13.75 16.89
N ARG A 120 5.87 14.07 17.71
CA ARG A 120 7.21 14.37 17.21
C ARG A 120 7.55 13.25 16.23
N ILE A 121 7.67 13.59 14.95
CA ILE A 121 8.07 12.65 13.91
C ILE A 121 9.43 12.13 14.33
N ARG A 122 9.48 10.89 14.84
CA ARG A 122 10.72 10.28 15.28
C ARG A 122 11.47 9.87 14.02
N SER A 123 12.64 10.45 13.75
CA SER A 123 13.46 10.01 12.62
C SER A 123 13.85 8.54 12.81
N PHE A 124 13.72 7.77 11.74
CA PHE A 124 14.21 6.39 11.73
C PHE A 124 15.74 6.40 11.80
N SER A 125 16.31 5.51 12.62
CA SER A 125 17.74 5.23 12.51
C SER A 125 18.01 4.44 11.24
N GLN A 126 19.21 4.56 10.67
CA GLN A 126 19.60 3.86 9.44
C GLN A 126 19.31 2.35 9.49
N LYS A 127 19.59 1.69 10.62
CA LYS A 127 19.29 0.25 10.80
C LYS A 127 17.80 -0.06 10.68
N LYS A 128 16.93 0.80 11.22
CA LYS A 128 15.47 0.63 11.10
C LYS A 128 14.98 0.84 9.68
N ILE A 129 15.58 1.76 8.92
CA ILE A 129 15.24 1.97 7.50
C ILE A 129 15.58 0.71 6.70
N ILE A 130 16.80 0.18 6.86
CA ILE A 130 17.24 -1.03 6.16
C ILE A 130 16.31 -2.22 6.43
N ASP A 131 15.93 -2.41 7.69
CA ASP A 131 15.02 -3.48 8.11
C ASP A 131 13.59 -3.26 7.57
N PHE A 132 13.07 -2.03 7.67
CA PHE A 132 11.75 -1.64 7.20
C PHE A 132 11.55 -1.91 5.70
N PHE A 133 12.56 -1.61 4.87
CA PHE A 133 12.53 -1.84 3.43
C PHE A 133 13.10 -3.20 3.00
N ARG A 134 13.52 -4.05 3.96
CA ARG A 134 14.15 -5.36 3.72
C ARG A 134 15.31 -5.29 2.71
N ILE A 135 16.13 -4.23 2.83
CA ILE A 135 17.19 -3.93 1.86
C ILE A 135 18.21 -5.07 1.84
N GLN A 136 18.41 -5.66 0.67
CA GLN A 136 19.37 -6.74 0.50
C GLN A 136 20.78 -6.18 0.48
N LYS A 137 21.63 -6.62 1.42
CA LYS A 137 23.07 -6.31 1.38
C LYS A 137 23.70 -7.16 0.28
N CYS A 138 24.05 -6.53 -0.85
CA CYS A 138 25.01 -7.12 -1.77
C CYS A 138 26.35 -7.26 -1.02
N LYS A 139 26.84 -8.49 -0.86
CA LYS A 139 28.24 -8.72 -0.49
C LYS A 139 29.11 -8.12 -1.59
N ASP A 140 30.16 -7.39 -1.22
CA ASP A 140 31.08 -6.74 -2.14
C ASP A 140 31.51 -7.70 -3.26
N ALA A 141 30.91 -7.50 -4.42
CA ALA A 141 31.44 -7.90 -5.70
C ALA A 141 31.43 -6.62 -6.50
N GLU A 142 32.61 -6.19 -6.94
CA GLU A 142 32.75 -5.13 -7.92
C GLU A 142 31.68 -5.31 -9.00
N SER A 143 30.73 -4.37 -9.03
CA SER A 143 29.69 -4.36 -10.03
C SER A 143 30.34 -4.02 -11.39
N PRO A 144 30.30 -4.89 -12.41
CA PRO A 144 30.72 -4.50 -13.75
C PRO A 144 29.76 -3.48 -14.41
N TYR A 145 28.70 -3.05 -13.72
CA TYR A 145 27.56 -2.37 -14.34
C TYR A 145 27.66 -0.84 -14.42
N LEU A 146 28.79 -0.24 -14.02
CA LEU A 146 29.10 1.17 -14.33
C LEU A 146 29.85 1.36 -15.67
N SER A 147 29.98 0.34 -16.53
CA SER A 147 30.61 0.51 -17.86
C SER A 147 29.66 0.55 -19.06
N ALA A 148 28.33 0.49 -18.86
CA ALA A 148 27.37 0.53 -19.98
C ALA A 148 27.07 1.96 -20.51
N GLN A 149 27.66 3.01 -19.94
CA GLN A 149 27.50 4.39 -20.43
C GLN A 149 28.62 4.87 -21.37
N ALA A 150 29.61 4.04 -21.70
CA ALA A 150 30.50 4.31 -22.82
C ALA A 150 29.89 3.75 -24.12
N ILE A 151 28.79 4.33 -24.60
CA ILE A 151 28.44 4.24 -26.01
C ILE A 151 29.55 4.97 -26.76
N LYS A 152 30.60 4.24 -27.14
CA LYS A 152 31.55 4.68 -28.16
C LYS A 152 30.71 5.11 -29.35
N HIS A 153 30.77 6.39 -29.70
CA HIS A 153 30.36 6.94 -30.98
C HIS A 153 31.15 6.22 -32.09
N ARG A 154 30.77 4.99 -32.43
CA ARG A 154 31.10 4.42 -33.73
C ARG A 154 30.21 5.18 -34.70
N ARG A 155 30.80 6.18 -35.37
CA ARG A 155 30.25 6.78 -36.60
C ARG A 155 30.05 5.64 -37.61
N ARG A 156 28.90 4.96 -37.55
CA ARG A 156 28.35 4.28 -38.72
C ARG A 156 27.78 5.40 -39.57
N LEU A 157 28.33 5.60 -40.77
CA LEU A 157 27.62 6.29 -41.83
C LEU A 157 26.25 5.61 -41.96
N ARG A 158 25.18 6.29 -41.52
CA ARG A 158 23.81 5.88 -41.78
C ARG A 158 23.20 6.90 -42.73
N SER A 159 22.57 6.36 -43.76
CA SER A 159 21.64 7.03 -44.66
C SER A 159 20.69 7.95 -43.89
N LEU A 160 20.39 9.12 -44.48
CA LEU A 160 19.54 10.21 -44.00
C LEU A 160 18.06 9.78 -43.85
N VAL A 161 17.77 8.80 -42.99
CA VAL A 161 16.41 8.42 -42.64
C VAL A 161 16.15 8.86 -41.19
N TRP A 162 15.33 9.90 -41.05
CA TRP A 162 14.82 10.40 -39.77
C TRP A 162 13.87 9.37 -39.15
N GLN A 163 14.42 8.43 -38.37
CA GLN A 163 13.62 7.56 -37.52
C GLN A 163 13.18 8.39 -36.30
N LYS A 164 11.88 8.70 -36.19
CA LYS A 164 11.32 9.33 -34.98
C LYS A 164 11.75 8.51 -33.76
N LYS A 165 12.46 9.14 -32.81
CA LYS A 165 12.86 8.52 -31.53
C LYS A 165 11.60 7.97 -30.86
N ARG A 166 11.49 6.64 -30.72
CA ARG A 166 10.38 6.02 -29.98
C ARG A 166 10.47 6.50 -28.53
N ARG A 167 9.34 6.90 -27.95
CA ARG A 167 9.23 7.18 -26.51
C ARG A 167 9.38 5.85 -25.77
N ARG A 168 10.51 5.67 -25.09
CA ARG A 168 10.89 4.47 -24.32
C ARG A 168 10.90 4.81 -22.85
N LEU A 169 10.52 3.87 -21.99
CA LEU A 169 10.67 3.99 -20.55
C LEU A 169 12.16 4.22 -20.18
N LEU A 170 12.41 5.12 -19.24
CA LEU A 170 13.73 5.36 -18.66
C LEU A 170 13.74 4.90 -17.21
N SER A 171 14.88 4.39 -16.74
CA SER A 171 15.08 4.13 -15.33
C SER A 171 15.26 5.45 -14.56
N PHE A 172 14.79 5.52 -13.32
CA PHE A 172 15.14 6.63 -12.46
C PHE A 172 16.64 6.64 -12.14
N LEU A 173 17.14 7.80 -11.74
CA LEU A 173 18.51 7.99 -11.27
C LEU A 173 18.46 8.18 -9.75
N PRO A 174 18.92 7.20 -8.95
CA PRO A 174 19.01 7.36 -7.51
C PRO A 174 19.94 8.53 -7.15
N SER A 175 19.69 9.19 -6.01
CA SER A 175 20.64 10.16 -5.46
C SER A 175 22.00 9.51 -5.25
N GLU A 176 23.09 10.15 -5.70
CA GLU A 176 24.46 9.64 -5.53
C GLU A 176 24.82 9.48 -4.04
N ASP A 177 24.47 10.49 -3.25
CA ASP A 177 24.68 10.51 -1.80
C ASP A 177 23.82 9.44 -1.07
N PRO A 178 24.46 8.45 -0.40
CA PRO A 178 23.74 7.43 0.37
C PRO A 178 22.91 7.99 1.53
N ASP A 179 23.36 9.05 2.19
CA ASP A 179 22.63 9.66 3.31
C ASP A 179 21.36 10.34 2.81
N ARG A 180 21.42 10.90 1.60
CA ARG A 180 20.25 11.42 0.91
C ARG A 180 19.24 10.33 0.56
N ARG A 181 19.69 9.16 0.06
CA ARG A 181 18.80 8.00 -0.17
C ARG A 181 18.16 7.51 1.12
N LEU A 182 18.91 7.47 2.23
CA LEU A 182 18.36 7.14 3.55
C LEU A 182 17.30 8.15 3.99
N LYS A 183 17.50 9.45 3.75
CA LYS A 183 16.49 10.48 4.04
C LYS A 183 15.22 10.28 3.21
N GLN A 184 15.36 9.97 1.93
CA GLN A 184 14.24 9.69 1.01
C GLN A 184 13.42 8.49 1.51
N MET A 185 14.07 7.35 1.74
CA MET A 185 13.43 6.16 2.30
C MET A 185 12.82 6.41 3.69
N GLY A 186 13.52 7.15 4.56
CA GLY A 186 13.04 7.51 5.89
C GLY A 186 11.76 8.35 5.88
N SER A 187 11.60 9.22 4.88
CA SER A 187 10.37 10.00 4.69
C SER A 187 9.16 9.10 4.37
N LEU A 188 9.35 8.12 3.49
CA LEU A 188 8.32 7.12 3.16
C LEU A 188 7.98 6.23 4.35
N ALA A 189 8.99 5.70 5.06
CA ALA A 189 8.77 4.87 6.25
C ALA A 189 7.96 5.61 7.32
N THR A 190 8.20 6.91 7.46
CA THR A 190 7.45 7.78 8.38
C THR A 190 5.98 7.90 7.98
N ALA A 191 5.70 8.13 6.70
CA ALA A 191 4.33 8.24 6.21
C ALA A 191 3.56 6.92 6.37
N LEU A 192 4.16 5.81 5.95
CA LEU A 192 3.58 4.46 6.11
C LEU A 192 3.32 4.13 7.59
N THR A 193 4.28 4.40 8.48
CA THR A 193 4.10 4.18 9.92
C THR A 193 2.99 5.05 10.51
N THR A 194 2.82 6.27 10.02
CA THR A 194 1.75 7.17 10.46
C THR A 194 0.38 6.63 10.08
N LEU A 195 0.27 6.00 8.91
CA LEU A 195 -0.92 5.32 8.42
C LEU A 195 -1.06 3.86 8.90
N GLN A 196 -0.15 3.39 9.76
CA GLN A 196 -0.12 1.99 10.26
C GLN A 196 -0.01 0.94 9.14
N MET A 197 0.70 1.28 8.07
CA MET A 197 0.91 0.41 6.92
C MET A 197 2.27 -0.30 6.95
N GLU A 198 2.30 -1.48 6.34
CA GLU A 198 3.54 -2.18 6.00
C GLU A 198 4.03 -1.79 4.59
N PHE A 199 5.34 -1.71 4.43
CA PHE A 199 5.93 -1.48 3.11
C PHE A 199 5.83 -2.72 2.22
N SER A 200 5.30 -2.55 1.02
CA SER A 200 5.35 -3.54 -0.05
C SER A 200 5.59 -2.87 -1.41
N ASP A 201 6.67 -3.27 -2.10
CA ASP A 201 6.97 -2.85 -3.49
C ASP A 201 6.52 -3.91 -4.52
N ASP A 202 5.51 -4.69 -4.15
CA ASP A 202 4.93 -5.78 -4.92
C ASP A 202 3.40 -5.80 -4.71
N LEU A 203 2.65 -6.23 -5.73
CA LEU A 203 1.25 -6.64 -5.54
C LEU A 203 1.18 -7.84 -4.61
N THR A 204 0.36 -7.74 -3.57
CA THR A 204 0.14 -8.79 -2.57
C THR A 204 -1.21 -9.45 -2.77
N TYR A 205 -1.29 -10.75 -2.48
CA TYR A 205 -2.50 -11.56 -2.65
C TYR A 205 -2.78 -12.30 -1.35
N LEU A 206 -3.68 -11.76 -0.53
CA LEU A 206 -3.98 -12.28 0.80
C LEU A 206 -5.10 -13.32 0.77
N PRO A 207 -5.12 -14.27 1.74
CA PRO A 207 -6.25 -15.17 1.92
C PRO A 207 -7.56 -14.38 2.14
N GLY A 208 -8.63 -14.78 1.44
CA GLY A 208 -9.92 -14.10 1.51
C GLY A 208 -10.10 -12.95 0.51
N MET A 209 -9.03 -12.53 -0.17
CA MET A 209 -9.06 -11.55 -1.26
C MET A 209 -8.88 -12.25 -2.62
N ALA A 210 -8.63 -11.48 -3.68
CA ALA A 210 -8.34 -12.04 -4.99
C ALA A 210 -7.05 -12.88 -4.98
N SER A 211 -7.11 -14.06 -5.60
CA SER A 211 -5.92 -14.88 -5.80
C SER A 211 -5.05 -14.30 -6.92
N ARG A 212 -3.75 -14.59 -6.90
CA ARG A 212 -2.84 -14.21 -8.00
C ARG A 212 -3.30 -14.72 -9.37
N SER A 213 -3.92 -15.90 -9.40
CA SER A 213 -4.45 -16.49 -10.64
C SER A 213 -5.62 -15.70 -11.25
N ALA A 214 -6.26 -14.80 -10.49
CA ALA A 214 -7.30 -13.91 -11.02
C ALA A 214 -6.71 -12.74 -11.82
N ASN A 215 -5.47 -12.33 -11.53
CA ASN A 215 -4.80 -11.24 -12.24
C ASN A 215 -4.25 -11.74 -13.60
N GLN A 216 -5.12 -11.80 -14.59
CA GLN A 216 -4.77 -12.16 -15.96
C GLN A 216 -5.15 -11.00 -16.90
N ALA A 217 -4.16 -10.41 -17.55
CA ALA A 217 -4.34 -9.21 -18.38
C ALA A 217 -5.19 -9.45 -19.64
N GLU A 218 -5.36 -10.70 -20.06
CA GLU A 218 -6.26 -11.09 -21.15
C GLU A 218 -7.75 -10.89 -20.82
N LEU A 219 -8.07 -10.72 -19.53
CA LEU A 219 -9.45 -10.50 -19.06
C LEU A 219 -9.90 -9.04 -19.16
N GLU A 220 -8.96 -8.12 -19.44
CA GLU A 220 -9.26 -6.68 -19.58
C GLU A 220 -10.21 -6.48 -20.75
N ASP A 221 -11.32 -5.78 -20.51
CA ASP A 221 -12.24 -5.45 -21.57
C ASP A 221 -11.60 -4.46 -22.56
N GLY A 222 -11.72 -4.75 -23.85
CA GLY A 222 -10.99 -4.02 -24.90
C GLY A 222 -9.49 -4.35 -25.01
N GLY A 223 -8.95 -5.18 -24.11
CA GLY A 223 -7.56 -5.64 -24.11
C GLY A 223 -6.57 -4.65 -23.48
N MET A 224 -5.48 -5.19 -22.91
CA MET A 224 -4.45 -4.40 -22.25
C MET A 224 -3.17 -4.31 -23.08
N GLN A 225 -2.61 -3.11 -23.21
CA GLN A 225 -1.35 -2.89 -23.91
C GLN A 225 -0.19 -3.67 -23.25
N VAL A 226 0.64 -4.30 -24.08
CA VAL A 226 1.77 -5.12 -23.62
C VAL A 226 3.00 -4.24 -23.42
N LEU A 227 3.65 -4.35 -22.27
CA LEU A 227 4.92 -3.66 -22.04
C LEU A 227 6.01 -4.28 -22.93
N SER A 228 6.72 -3.44 -23.69
CA SER A 228 7.73 -3.94 -24.63
C SER A 228 8.84 -4.68 -23.88
N LYS A 229 9.57 -5.57 -24.56
CA LYS A 229 10.69 -6.30 -23.94
C LYS A 229 11.73 -5.35 -23.33
N GLU A 230 12.06 -4.27 -24.03
CA GLU A 230 13.03 -3.26 -23.60
C GLU A 230 12.53 -2.45 -22.39
N ASP A 231 11.24 -2.09 -22.38
CA ASP A 231 10.64 -1.41 -21.22
C ASP A 231 10.47 -2.36 -20.04
N THR A 232 10.23 -3.65 -20.28
CA THR A 232 10.20 -4.69 -19.24
C THR A 232 11.57 -4.85 -18.59
N GLU A 233 12.66 -4.83 -19.37
CA GLU A 233 14.03 -4.83 -18.82
C GLU A 233 14.30 -3.58 -17.97
N THR A 234 13.82 -2.41 -18.41
CA THR A 234 13.93 -1.15 -17.64
C THR A 234 13.13 -1.18 -16.34
N PHE A 235 11.91 -1.72 -16.39
CA PHE A 235 11.04 -1.92 -15.22
C PHE A 235 11.70 -2.84 -14.19
N GLU A 236 12.19 -4.02 -14.61
CA GLU A 236 12.85 -4.98 -13.72
C GLU A 236 14.17 -4.41 -13.15
N LEU A 237 14.90 -3.60 -13.93
CA LEU A 237 16.08 -2.87 -13.44
C LEU A 237 15.71 -1.93 -12.29
N CYS A 238 14.63 -1.14 -12.43
CA CYS A 238 14.17 -0.23 -11.38
C CYS A 238 13.80 -0.98 -10.11
N ARG A 239 13.10 -2.11 -10.23
CA ARG A 239 12.76 -2.97 -9.08
C ARG A 239 14.00 -3.55 -8.40
N ALA A 240 15.00 -3.96 -9.19
CA ALA A 240 16.27 -4.45 -8.66
C ALA A 240 17.07 -3.36 -7.93
N MET A 241 17.01 -2.10 -8.40
CA MET A 241 17.58 -0.94 -7.71
C MET A 241 16.89 -0.71 -6.36
N SER A 242 15.55 -0.66 -6.32
CA SER A 242 14.79 -0.48 -5.08
C SER A 242 15.14 -1.53 -4.02
N ARG A 243 15.25 -2.82 -4.41
CA ARG A 243 15.59 -3.94 -3.50
C ARG A 243 16.96 -3.81 -2.82
N ARG A 244 17.90 -3.08 -3.42
CA ARG A 244 19.24 -2.83 -2.85
C ARG A 244 19.40 -1.43 -2.25
N GLY A 245 18.30 -0.69 -2.06
CA GLY A 245 18.30 0.63 -1.42
C GLY A 245 18.66 1.79 -2.36
N GLU A 246 18.62 1.56 -3.67
CA GLU A 246 18.71 2.58 -4.70
C GLU A 246 17.30 3.00 -5.10
N CYS A 247 16.67 3.86 -4.29
CA CYS A 247 15.31 4.35 -4.55
C CYS A 247 15.28 5.48 -5.58
N ALA A 248 14.11 5.69 -6.20
CA ALA A 248 13.83 6.89 -6.99
C ALA A 248 14.03 8.14 -6.10
N PRO A 249 14.52 9.27 -6.66
CA PRO A 249 14.86 10.46 -5.88
C PRO A 249 13.60 11.23 -5.49
N LEU A 250 12.83 10.69 -4.55
CA LEU A 250 11.52 11.17 -4.12
C LEU A 250 11.50 11.38 -2.61
N LEU A 251 10.78 12.40 -2.16
CA LEU A 251 10.50 12.68 -0.76
C LEU A 251 9.01 12.70 -0.51
N VAL A 252 8.58 12.00 0.54
CA VAL A 252 7.23 12.15 1.09
C VAL A 252 7.24 13.32 2.06
N VAL A 253 6.40 14.32 1.80
CA VAL A 253 6.33 15.57 2.56
C VAL A 253 4.90 15.83 2.98
N PHE A 254 4.70 16.16 4.26
CA PHE A 254 3.39 16.54 4.77
C PHE A 254 3.09 18.01 4.42
N ASP A 255 1.95 18.24 3.77
CA ASP A 255 1.36 19.53 3.48
C ASP A 255 0.05 19.67 4.28
N SER A 256 -0.17 20.84 4.87
CA SER A 256 -1.34 21.09 5.72
C SER A 256 -2.68 21.03 5.00
N CYS A 257 -2.69 21.20 3.68
CA CYS A 257 -3.91 21.20 2.87
C CYS A 257 -4.07 19.87 2.11
N GLU A 258 -2.98 19.31 1.62
CA GLU A 258 -2.98 18.12 0.76
C GLU A 258 -2.61 16.81 1.49
N GLY A 259 -2.26 16.87 2.78
CA GLY A 259 -1.84 15.70 3.54
C GLY A 259 -0.43 15.24 3.16
N PHE A 260 -0.19 13.93 3.09
CA PHE A 260 1.08 13.43 2.57
C PHE A 260 1.13 13.59 1.06
N THR A 261 2.18 14.26 0.58
CA THR A 261 2.46 14.52 -0.83
C THR A 261 3.80 13.94 -1.21
N VAL A 262 4.05 13.72 -2.50
CA VAL A 262 5.35 13.30 -3.02
C VAL A 262 5.94 14.41 -3.87
N GLN A 263 7.21 14.74 -3.62
CA GLN A 263 7.98 15.67 -4.44
C GLN A 263 9.29 15.05 -4.90
N ALA A 264 9.76 15.50 -6.07
CA ALA A 264 11.06 15.14 -6.59
C ALA A 264 12.15 15.74 -5.69
N ASP A 265 13.07 14.91 -5.21
CA ASP A 265 14.29 15.35 -4.54
C ASP A 265 15.43 15.50 -5.55
N ASP A 266 15.33 15.01 -6.78
CA ASP A 266 16.29 15.32 -7.84
C ASP A 266 15.58 15.50 -9.19
N GLN A 267 16.32 15.87 -10.23
CA GLN A 267 15.74 15.98 -11.57
C GLN A 267 15.24 14.61 -12.06
N ILE A 268 14.00 14.56 -12.52
CA ILE A 268 13.40 13.37 -13.15
C ILE A 268 13.11 13.73 -14.61
N LYS A 269 13.62 12.92 -15.55
CA LYS A 269 13.44 13.19 -16.99
C LYS A 269 12.08 12.71 -17.47
N ASP A 270 11.58 13.29 -18.57
CA ASP A 270 10.46 12.75 -19.33
C ASP A 270 10.65 11.24 -19.60
N MET A 271 9.56 10.47 -19.56
CA MET A 271 9.51 9.02 -19.71
C MET A 271 10.19 8.19 -18.60
N THR A 272 10.57 8.80 -17.48
CA THR A 272 11.15 8.06 -16.35
C THR A 272 10.10 7.26 -15.57
N PHE A 273 10.38 5.99 -15.32
CA PHE A 273 9.64 5.14 -14.37
C PHE A 273 9.75 5.75 -12.97
N ILE A 274 8.61 5.97 -12.31
CA ILE A 274 8.53 6.56 -10.97
C ILE A 274 8.35 5.47 -9.93
N ALA A 275 7.24 4.73 -10.03
CA ALA A 275 6.89 3.65 -9.12
C ALA A 275 5.84 2.73 -9.77
N GLU A 276 5.79 1.47 -9.33
CA GLU A 276 4.61 0.62 -9.49
C GLU A 276 3.59 1.01 -8.43
N TYR A 277 2.30 1.06 -8.77
CA TYR A 277 1.25 1.20 -7.77
C TYR A 277 1.02 -0.17 -7.12
N THR A 278 1.29 -0.29 -5.83
CA THR A 278 1.28 -1.58 -5.11
C THR A 278 0.33 -1.56 -3.92
N GLY A 279 -0.10 -2.74 -3.52
CA GLY A 279 -0.99 -2.99 -2.40
C GLY A 279 -1.66 -4.36 -2.53
N ASP A 280 -2.62 -4.62 -1.64
CA ASP A 280 -3.35 -5.87 -1.62
C ASP A 280 -4.36 -5.91 -2.76
N VAL A 281 -4.32 -6.97 -3.58
CA VAL A 281 -5.20 -7.12 -4.72
C VAL A 281 -6.50 -7.78 -4.28
N ASP A 282 -7.63 -7.13 -4.58
CA ASP A 282 -8.96 -7.64 -4.29
C ASP A 282 -9.89 -7.57 -5.50
N TYR A 283 -11.05 -8.20 -5.38
CA TYR A 283 -12.16 -7.98 -6.29
C TYR A 283 -12.82 -6.64 -6.01
N LEU A 284 -13.16 -5.89 -7.06
CA LEU A 284 -13.83 -4.60 -6.93
C LEU A 284 -15.15 -4.72 -6.14
N THR A 285 -15.90 -5.80 -6.35
CA THR A 285 -17.16 -6.08 -5.64
C THR A 285 -16.99 -6.25 -4.13
N ASN A 286 -15.81 -6.64 -3.65
CA ASN A 286 -15.54 -6.78 -2.22
C ASN A 286 -15.32 -5.41 -1.55
N ARG A 287 -15.12 -4.35 -2.34
CA ARG A 287 -14.69 -3.01 -1.89
C ARG A 287 -15.73 -1.91 -2.15
N GLU A 288 -16.96 -2.26 -2.53
CA GLU A 288 -18.03 -1.30 -2.84
C GLU A 288 -18.38 -0.34 -1.68
N HIS A 289 -18.15 -0.78 -0.44
CA HIS A 289 -18.46 -0.04 0.78
C HIS A 289 -17.19 0.36 1.56
N ASP A 290 -16.02 0.23 0.93
CA ASP A 290 -14.73 0.55 1.53
C ASP A 290 -14.51 2.08 1.57
N ASP A 291 -13.89 2.58 2.64
CA ASP A 291 -13.59 3.99 2.84
C ASP A 291 -12.15 4.38 2.47
N CYS A 292 -11.38 3.44 1.92
CA CYS A 292 -10.02 3.67 1.43
C CYS A 292 -10.00 4.71 0.29
N ASP A 293 -9.35 5.83 0.55
CA ASP A 293 -9.20 6.95 -0.39
C ASP A 293 -8.14 6.72 -1.48
N SER A 294 -7.49 5.56 -1.50
CA SER A 294 -6.30 5.30 -2.34
C SER A 294 -6.45 4.03 -3.17
N MET A 295 -7.67 3.56 -3.41
CA MET A 295 -7.93 2.42 -4.30
C MET A 295 -7.52 2.73 -5.75
N MET A 296 -7.00 1.73 -6.45
CA MET A 296 -6.53 1.87 -7.83
C MET A 296 -6.97 0.69 -8.69
N THR A 297 -7.70 0.94 -9.78
CA THR A 297 -8.16 -0.10 -10.70
C THR A 297 -6.98 -0.87 -11.29
N LEU A 298 -6.98 -2.20 -11.12
CA LEU A 298 -5.95 -3.10 -11.67
C LEU A 298 -6.40 -3.72 -13.00
N LEU A 299 -7.64 -4.21 -13.03
CA LEU A 299 -8.23 -4.96 -14.14
C LEU A 299 -9.71 -4.59 -14.27
N SER A 300 -10.12 -4.07 -15.42
CA SER A 300 -11.53 -3.78 -15.72
C SER A 300 -12.05 -4.88 -16.64
N ALA A 301 -12.69 -5.91 -16.07
CA ALA A 301 -13.15 -7.08 -16.82
C ALA A 301 -14.57 -6.89 -17.39
N LYS A 302 -14.91 -7.61 -18.47
CA LYS A 302 -16.27 -7.63 -19.04
C LYS A 302 -17.36 -8.00 -18.03
N HIS A 303 -17.03 -8.92 -17.12
CA HIS A 303 -17.90 -9.27 -16.01
C HIS A 303 -17.41 -8.54 -14.75
N PRO A 304 -18.21 -7.64 -14.15
CA PRO A 304 -17.78 -6.80 -13.02
C PRO A 304 -17.27 -7.60 -11.82
N SER A 305 -17.78 -8.81 -11.59
CA SER A 305 -17.33 -9.72 -10.53
C SER A 305 -15.90 -10.25 -10.70
N ARG A 306 -15.27 -10.00 -11.85
CA ARG A 306 -13.86 -10.36 -12.14
C ARG A 306 -12.94 -9.14 -12.20
N SER A 307 -13.48 -7.94 -12.04
CA SER A 307 -12.68 -6.71 -11.98
C SER A 307 -11.87 -6.69 -10.68
N LEU A 308 -10.63 -6.22 -10.78
CA LEU A 308 -9.69 -6.19 -9.66
C LEU A 308 -9.27 -4.76 -9.34
N VAL A 309 -9.02 -4.53 -8.06
CA VAL A 309 -8.58 -3.27 -7.49
C VAL A 309 -7.37 -3.51 -6.58
N ILE A 310 -6.43 -2.57 -6.59
CA ILE A 310 -5.31 -2.50 -5.65
C ILE A 310 -5.75 -1.67 -4.45
N CYS A 311 -5.62 -2.24 -3.26
CA CYS A 311 -6.00 -1.65 -1.99
C CYS A 311 -4.74 -1.42 -1.16
N PRO A 312 -4.20 -0.19 -1.11
CA PRO A 312 -3.00 0.09 -0.35
C PRO A 312 -3.34 0.49 1.09
N ASP A 313 -4.31 -0.16 1.73
CA ASP A 313 -4.77 0.13 3.10
C ASP A 313 -3.84 -0.48 4.16
N THR A 314 -3.34 -1.68 3.89
CA THR A 314 -2.52 -2.48 4.81
C THR A 314 -1.07 -2.54 4.32
N HIS A 315 -0.88 -2.86 3.04
CA HIS A 315 0.43 -2.93 2.38
C HIS A 315 0.52 -1.89 1.26
N GLY A 316 1.65 -1.23 1.09
CA GLY A 316 1.84 -0.34 -0.06
C GLY A 316 3.21 0.32 -0.11
N ASN A 317 3.43 1.14 -1.14
CA ASN A 317 4.65 1.89 -1.34
C ASN A 317 4.39 3.40 -1.50
N ILE A 318 5.32 4.12 -2.13
CA ILE A 318 5.22 5.56 -2.33
C ILE A 318 4.08 5.99 -3.26
N ALA A 319 3.62 5.12 -4.15
CA ALA A 319 2.68 5.47 -5.20
C ALA A 319 1.33 5.99 -4.66
N ARG A 320 0.87 5.44 -3.52
CA ARG A 320 -0.37 5.88 -2.88
C ARG A 320 -0.34 7.32 -2.35
N PHE A 321 0.85 7.91 -2.19
CA PHE A 321 1.02 9.27 -1.67
C PHE A 321 1.18 10.31 -2.79
N ILE A 322 1.12 9.91 -4.06
CA ILE A 322 1.21 10.83 -5.18
C ILE A 322 -0.17 11.44 -5.44
N ASN A 323 -0.25 12.78 -5.45
CA ASN A 323 -1.51 13.51 -5.50
C ASN A 323 -2.17 13.47 -6.88
N GLY A 324 -3.49 13.67 -6.86
CA GLY A 324 -4.29 13.82 -8.07
C GLY A 324 -4.43 15.28 -8.49
N ILE A 325 -4.69 15.50 -9.77
CA ILE A 325 -5.08 16.84 -10.27
C ILE A 325 -6.57 17.10 -10.04
N ASN A 326 -6.95 18.38 -9.96
CA ASN A 326 -8.34 18.78 -10.11
C ASN A 326 -8.75 18.72 -11.59
N ASN A 327 -9.67 17.82 -11.95
CA ASN A 327 -10.13 17.64 -13.34
C ASN A 327 -11.10 18.74 -13.81
N HIS A 328 -11.56 19.62 -12.91
CA HIS A 328 -12.59 20.62 -13.16
C HIS A 328 -12.03 22.03 -13.37
N THR A 329 -10.75 22.26 -13.07
CA THR A 329 -10.08 23.55 -13.26
C THR A 329 -8.96 23.45 -14.30
N LEU A 330 -8.73 24.54 -15.04
CA LEU A 330 -7.63 24.58 -16.03
C LEU A 330 -6.27 24.55 -15.35
N GLU A 331 -6.17 25.22 -14.20
CA GLU A 331 -4.98 25.30 -13.36
C GLU A 331 -4.63 23.92 -12.77
N GLY A 332 -5.63 23.16 -12.32
CA GLY A 332 -5.46 21.79 -11.84
C GLY A 332 -4.84 20.88 -12.89
N LYS A 333 -5.40 20.89 -14.11
CA LYS A 333 -4.87 20.11 -15.24
C LYS A 333 -3.42 20.44 -15.61
N LYS A 334 -3.00 21.70 -15.46
CA LYS A 334 -1.61 22.13 -15.73
C LYS A 334 -0.60 21.57 -14.73
N LYS A 335 -1.03 21.13 -13.54
CA LYS A 335 -0.13 20.53 -12.53
C LYS A 335 0.35 19.14 -12.92
N GLN A 336 -0.36 18.44 -13.81
CA GLN A 336 -0.02 17.07 -14.18
C GLN A 336 1.40 16.98 -14.74
N ASN A 337 2.21 16.12 -14.12
CA ASN A 337 3.59 15.85 -14.55
C ASN A 337 3.93 14.36 -14.55
N CYS A 338 3.01 13.53 -14.05
CA CYS A 338 3.07 12.09 -14.10
C CYS A 338 1.79 11.52 -14.76
N LYS A 339 1.88 10.29 -15.25
CA LYS A 339 0.73 9.53 -15.73
C LYS A 339 0.74 8.12 -15.15
N CYS A 340 -0.42 7.70 -14.66
CA CYS A 340 -0.68 6.32 -14.26
C CYS A 340 -1.12 5.51 -15.49
N VAL A 341 -0.51 4.35 -15.71
CA VAL A 341 -0.72 3.54 -16.90
C VAL A 341 -0.76 2.06 -16.55
N ARG A 342 -1.74 1.33 -17.10
CA ARG A 342 -1.86 -0.13 -16.96
C ARG A 342 -1.16 -0.83 -18.12
N TYR A 343 -0.40 -1.87 -17.81
CA TYR A 343 0.30 -2.72 -18.78
C TYR A 343 0.13 -4.19 -18.47
N ASN A 344 0.04 -4.99 -19.53
CA ASN A 344 0.27 -6.42 -19.46
C ASN A 344 1.78 -6.67 -19.41
N VAL A 345 2.25 -7.20 -18.27
CA VAL A 345 3.64 -7.61 -18.06
C VAL A 345 3.65 -9.11 -17.80
N LYS A 346 4.10 -9.88 -18.79
CA LYS A 346 4.20 -11.35 -18.70
C LYS A 346 2.85 -12.04 -18.35
N GLY A 347 1.73 -11.49 -18.84
CA GLY A 347 0.39 -12.03 -18.65
C GLY A 347 -0.39 -11.45 -17.45
N GLU A 348 0.27 -10.68 -16.57
CA GLU A 348 -0.35 -10.05 -15.40
C GLU A 348 -0.59 -8.55 -15.65
N CYS A 349 -1.66 -8.00 -15.09
CA CYS A 349 -1.89 -6.56 -15.06
C CYS A 349 -0.91 -5.91 -14.08
N ARG A 350 -0.32 -4.78 -14.48
CA ARG A 350 0.57 -3.96 -13.66
C ARG A 350 0.22 -2.49 -13.85
N VAL A 351 0.24 -1.72 -12.76
CA VAL A 351 -0.05 -0.29 -12.76
C VAL A 351 1.24 0.48 -12.50
N ILE A 352 1.65 1.35 -13.42
CA ILE A 352 2.94 2.04 -13.38
C ILE A 352 2.75 3.54 -13.51
N LEU A 353 3.45 4.32 -12.70
CA LEU A 353 3.57 5.77 -12.84
C LEU A 353 4.81 6.15 -13.63
N VAL A 354 4.64 7.02 -14.62
CA VAL A 354 5.72 7.49 -15.52
C VAL A 354 5.67 9.01 -15.60
N ALA A 355 6.83 9.66 -15.58
CA ALA A 355 6.94 11.09 -15.85
C ALA A 355 6.56 11.40 -17.31
N ILE A 356 5.76 12.44 -17.55
CA ILE A 356 5.30 12.86 -18.90
C ILE A 356 5.97 14.14 -19.41
N ARG A 357 6.88 14.68 -18.60
CA ARG A 357 7.78 15.78 -18.90
C ARG A 357 8.95 15.75 -17.91
N ASP A 358 9.95 16.58 -18.14
CA ASP A 358 10.98 16.82 -17.12
C ASP A 358 10.36 17.44 -15.87
N ILE A 359 10.75 16.94 -14.70
CA ILE A 359 10.31 17.35 -13.38
C ILE A 359 11.53 17.87 -12.62
N ALA A 360 11.44 19.10 -12.13
CA ALA A 360 12.54 19.73 -11.41
C ALA A 360 12.61 19.24 -9.95
N LYS A 361 13.80 19.31 -9.36
CA LYS A 361 13.95 19.10 -7.91
C LYS A 361 13.06 20.08 -7.13
N GLY A 362 12.34 19.57 -6.15
CA GLY A 362 11.38 20.30 -5.32
C GLY A 362 9.96 20.35 -5.90
N GLU A 363 9.76 19.93 -7.15
CA GLU A 363 8.45 19.90 -7.77
C GLU A 363 7.62 18.72 -7.24
N ARG A 364 6.35 18.99 -6.91
CA ARG A 364 5.39 17.95 -6.47
C ARG A 364 4.91 17.13 -7.65
N LEU A 365 4.67 15.84 -7.41
CA LEU A 365 4.17 14.91 -8.41
C LEU A 365 2.64 14.90 -8.39
N TYR A 366 2.04 15.05 -9.57
CA TYR A 366 0.61 14.99 -9.79
C TYR A 366 0.30 14.11 -11.00
N TYR A 367 -0.67 13.21 -10.85
CA TYR A 367 -1.26 12.46 -11.96
C TYR A 367 -2.78 12.61 -12.00
N ASP A 368 -3.41 12.13 -13.07
CA ASP A 368 -4.86 12.12 -13.18
C ASP A 368 -5.43 10.84 -12.55
N TYR A 369 -6.13 10.98 -11.42
CA TYR A 369 -6.81 9.87 -10.75
C TYR A 369 -7.93 9.29 -11.61
N ASN A 370 -8.53 10.11 -12.49
CA ASN A 370 -9.60 9.73 -13.39
C ASN A 370 -9.10 9.47 -14.82
N GLY A 371 -7.86 8.96 -14.96
CA GLY A 371 -7.22 8.75 -16.25
C GLY A 371 -7.88 7.67 -17.15
N TYR A 372 -8.82 6.90 -16.61
CA TYR A 372 -9.60 5.89 -17.33
C TYR A 372 -11.09 5.95 -16.96
N GLU A 373 -11.39 5.77 -15.67
CA GLU A 373 -12.74 5.85 -15.09
C GLU A 373 -12.91 7.19 -14.35
N TYR A 374 -14.16 7.71 -14.24
CA TYR A 374 -14.48 8.98 -13.57
C TYR A 374 -15.08 8.76 -12.18
N GLU A 375 -14.45 7.89 -11.38
CA GLU A 375 -14.99 7.47 -10.07
C GLU A 375 -14.48 8.33 -8.92
N TYR A 376 -13.36 9.03 -9.10
CA TYR A 376 -12.73 9.80 -8.03
C TYR A 376 -13.18 11.27 -8.02
N PRO A 377 -13.82 11.78 -6.96
CA PRO A 377 -14.27 13.17 -6.92
C PRO A 377 -13.09 14.15 -6.69
N THR A 378 -12.69 14.88 -7.73
CA THR A 378 -11.52 15.79 -7.67
C THR A 378 -11.87 17.29 -7.60
N HIS A 379 -13.15 17.65 -7.49
CA HIS A 379 -13.62 19.04 -7.41
C HIS A 379 -12.95 19.86 -6.30
N HIS A 380 -12.58 19.20 -5.21
CA HIS A 380 -12.00 19.82 -4.01
C HIS A 380 -10.46 19.83 -4.02
N PHE A 381 -9.81 19.24 -5.03
CA PHE A 381 -8.36 19.22 -5.11
C PHE A 381 -7.83 20.62 -5.41
N LEU A 382 -6.68 20.95 -4.80
CA LEU A 382 -6.06 22.27 -4.88
C LEU A 382 -5.29 22.48 -6.18
#